data_AF-A0A7W6HX10-F1
#
_entry.id   AF-A0A7W6HX10-F1
#
_cell.length_a   1.000
_cell.length_b   1.000
_cell.length_c   1.000
_cell.angle_alpha   90.00
_cell.angle_beta   90.00
_cell.angle_gamma   90.00
#
_symmetry.space_group_name_H-M   'P 1'
#
loop_
_entity.id
_entity.type
_entity.pdbx_description
1 polymer ?
#
loop_
_entity_poly.entity_id
_entity_poly.type
_entity_poly.pdbx_seq_one_letter_code
_entity_poly.pdbx_strand_id
1 'polypeptide(L)'
;MRFDELELEDSLLQGLDAMNFQETTPIQELTIPVILEGKDLIACAQTGTGKTAAYTLPILNRLIKEENRSDTVKAVIMAPTRELAQQIDVQFEGFSYFLPVSTVVVYGGGDGSLWDQQKKALRLGADVAIATPGRLIAHLQHSDVDLSQVKYFILDEADRMLDMGFFDDIMQIVNKLPKDRQTILFSATMPPKIRQLAQNVLRDPVEINVAVSKPNEAIMQAAYICHESQKMGIIEELFSKPVLHKTLIFASSKQKVKDLAFTLKRKKFNVAAMHSDLEQSERESVMMDFKNNKIDILVATDIVSRGIDIDEIGLVINFDVPHDPEDYIHRIGRTARASAEGVALTFVSGAEQGKFHRIEQFIEETIYKIPLPAYLGPAPEYNPKAFEHGSSKGRGRKPSGRSFVKKKNHAKREGGSN
;
A
#
# COMPACT_ATOMS: atom_id res chain seq x y z
N MET A 1 -22.61 -15.12 3.98
CA MET A 1 -23.09 -16.03 2.91
C MET A 1 -22.13 -17.22 2.83
N ARG A 2 -22.57 -18.42 2.44
CA ARG A 2 -21.66 -19.57 2.22
C ARG A 2 -21.17 -19.61 0.77
N PHE A 3 -20.00 -20.22 0.52
CA PHE A 3 -19.48 -20.33 -0.84
C PHE A 3 -20.34 -21.22 -1.76
N ASP A 4 -21.01 -22.23 -1.20
CA ASP A 4 -21.92 -23.12 -1.93
C ASP A 4 -23.27 -22.47 -2.27
N GLU A 5 -23.52 -21.24 -1.81
CA GLU A 5 -24.66 -20.40 -2.21
C GLU A 5 -24.37 -19.54 -3.45
N LEU A 6 -23.10 -19.48 -3.89
CA LEU A 6 -22.68 -18.74 -5.08
C LEU A 6 -22.73 -19.64 -6.33
N GLU A 7 -22.91 -19.04 -7.52
CA GLU A 7 -22.92 -19.75 -8.81
C GLU A 7 -21.51 -20.17 -9.30
N LEU A 8 -20.80 -20.92 -8.46
CA LEU A 8 -19.47 -21.47 -8.72
C LEU A 8 -19.57 -22.94 -9.13
N GLU A 9 -18.67 -23.41 -10.01
CA GLU A 9 -18.60 -24.82 -10.39
C GLU A 9 -18.16 -25.73 -9.22
N ASP A 10 -18.67 -26.96 -9.20
CA ASP A 10 -18.38 -27.97 -8.18
C ASP A 10 -16.87 -28.23 -8.01
N SER A 11 -16.10 -28.22 -9.09
CA SER A 11 -14.65 -28.43 -9.05
C SER A 11 -13.90 -27.31 -8.31
N LEU A 12 -14.41 -26.07 -8.37
CA LEU A 12 -13.88 -24.95 -7.61
C LEU A 12 -14.32 -25.02 -6.14
N LEU A 13 -15.57 -25.41 -5.88
CA LEU A 13 -16.08 -25.64 -4.52
C LEU A 13 -15.30 -26.75 -3.80
N GLN A 14 -14.88 -27.81 -4.50
CA GLN A 14 -13.99 -28.85 -3.96
C GLN A 14 -12.62 -28.30 -3.53
N GLY A 15 -12.05 -27.37 -4.31
CA GLY A 15 -10.81 -26.69 -3.93
C GLY A 15 -10.97 -25.87 -2.65
N LEU A 16 -12.09 -25.13 -2.55
CA LEU A 16 -12.42 -24.35 -1.36
C LEU A 16 -12.62 -25.23 -0.11
N ASP A 17 -13.35 -26.35 -0.25
CA ASP A 17 -13.57 -27.29 0.86
C ASP A 17 -12.25 -27.91 1.36
N ALA A 18 -11.34 -28.29 0.45
CA ALA A 18 -10.01 -28.79 0.80
C ALA A 18 -9.17 -27.76 1.57
N MET A 19 -9.41 -26.47 1.36
CA MET A 19 -8.78 -25.36 2.10
C MET A 19 -9.54 -24.96 3.37
N ASN A 20 -10.67 -25.62 3.68
CA ASN A 20 -11.63 -25.26 4.74
C ASN A 20 -12.25 -23.85 4.61
N PHE A 21 -12.49 -23.40 3.37
CA PHE A 21 -13.21 -22.15 3.09
C PHE A 21 -14.71 -22.42 3.02
N GLN A 22 -15.44 -22.11 4.09
CA GLN A 22 -16.89 -22.36 4.18
C GLN A 22 -17.74 -21.10 3.98
N GLU A 23 -17.34 -19.98 4.57
CA GLU A 23 -18.09 -18.73 4.59
C GLU A 23 -17.35 -17.61 3.86
N THR A 24 -18.10 -16.78 3.15
CA THR A 24 -17.56 -15.58 2.49
C THR A 24 -17.29 -14.50 3.53
N THR A 25 -16.15 -13.83 3.40
CA THR A 25 -15.93 -12.54 4.05
C THR A 25 -16.88 -11.47 3.49
N PRO A 26 -17.09 -10.34 4.19
CA PRO A 26 -17.97 -9.28 3.69
C PRO A 26 -17.58 -8.75 2.31
N ILE A 27 -16.29 -8.63 2.01
CA ILE A 27 -15.85 -8.17 0.69
C ILE A 27 -16.17 -9.21 -0.39
N GLN A 28 -15.96 -10.51 -0.11
CA GLN A 28 -16.28 -11.59 -1.04
C GLN A 28 -17.77 -11.68 -1.34
N GLU A 29 -18.62 -11.58 -0.31
CA GLU A 29 -20.08 -11.60 -0.42
C GLU A 29 -20.58 -10.49 -1.36
N LEU A 30 -20.01 -9.29 -1.23
CA LEU A 30 -20.43 -8.13 -2.01
C LEU A 30 -19.86 -8.15 -3.44
N THR A 31 -18.63 -8.63 -3.65
CA THR A 31 -17.96 -8.51 -4.94
C THR A 31 -18.10 -9.73 -5.84
N ILE A 32 -18.12 -10.96 -5.30
CA ILE A 32 -18.14 -12.17 -6.14
C ILE A 32 -19.35 -12.20 -7.08
N PRO A 33 -20.60 -11.96 -6.62
CA PRO A 33 -21.76 -11.93 -7.51
C PRO A 33 -21.63 -10.90 -8.64
N VAL A 34 -21.15 -9.69 -8.31
CA VAL A 34 -20.94 -8.60 -9.28
C VAL A 34 -19.93 -9.00 -10.36
N ILE A 35 -18.84 -9.65 -9.95
CA ILE A 35 -17.81 -10.11 -10.89
C ILE A 35 -18.36 -11.26 -11.74
N LEU A 36 -19.13 -12.18 -11.15
CA LEU A 36 -19.82 -13.25 -11.89
C LEU A 36 -20.83 -12.72 -12.90
N GLU A 37 -21.45 -11.56 -12.69
CA GLU A 37 -22.31 -10.89 -13.67
C GLU A 37 -21.54 -10.28 -14.86
N GLY A 38 -20.21 -10.19 -14.79
CA GLY A 38 -19.37 -9.61 -15.83
C GLY A 38 -19.26 -8.09 -15.79
N LYS A 39 -19.67 -7.46 -14.68
CA LYS A 39 -19.58 -6.00 -14.49
C LYS A 39 -18.18 -5.59 -14.06
N ASP A 40 -17.76 -4.39 -14.50
CA ASP A 40 -16.59 -3.73 -13.95
C ASP A 40 -16.79 -3.37 -12.48
N LEU A 41 -15.72 -3.36 -11.70
CA LEU A 41 -15.80 -3.20 -10.25
C LEU A 41 -14.69 -2.28 -9.73
N ILE A 42 -15.07 -1.35 -8.85
CA ILE A 42 -14.16 -0.69 -7.91
C ILE A 42 -14.52 -1.20 -6.52
N ALA A 43 -13.56 -1.84 -5.86
CA ALA A 43 -13.73 -2.36 -4.53
C ALA A 43 -12.70 -1.74 -3.58
N CYS A 44 -13.20 -1.01 -2.58
CA CYS A 44 -12.39 -0.42 -1.53
C CYS A 44 -12.47 -1.29 -0.28
N ALA A 45 -11.34 -1.92 0.07
CA ALA A 45 -11.23 -2.76 1.26
C ALA A 45 -9.76 -2.92 1.71
N GLN A 46 -9.56 -3.11 3.01
CA GLN A 46 -8.25 -3.34 3.60
C GLN A 46 -7.59 -4.63 3.09
N THR A 47 -6.26 -4.68 3.21
CA THR A 47 -5.50 -5.94 3.08
C THR A 47 -5.94 -6.96 4.14
N GLY A 48 -5.85 -8.26 3.82
CA GLY A 48 -6.26 -9.32 4.74
C GLY A 48 -7.77 -9.57 4.85
N THR A 49 -8.61 -8.80 4.14
CA THR A 49 -10.08 -9.00 4.14
C THR A 49 -10.55 -10.11 3.20
N GLY A 50 -9.65 -10.82 2.51
CA GLY A 50 -10.01 -11.86 1.54
C GLY A 50 -10.20 -11.38 0.10
N LYS A 51 -9.67 -10.20 -0.26
CA LYS A 51 -9.73 -9.59 -1.60
C LYS A 51 -9.26 -10.52 -2.72
N THR A 52 -8.16 -11.26 -2.51
CA THR A 52 -7.63 -12.17 -3.52
C THR A 52 -8.70 -13.18 -3.95
N ALA A 53 -9.26 -13.94 -3.01
CA ALA A 53 -10.34 -14.88 -3.33
C ALA A 53 -11.55 -14.19 -3.98
N ALA A 54 -11.84 -12.95 -3.55
CA ALA A 54 -12.97 -12.16 -4.03
C ALA A 54 -12.94 -11.91 -5.55
N TYR A 55 -11.76 -11.71 -6.16
CA TYR A 55 -11.63 -11.67 -7.63
C TYR A 55 -11.19 -12.99 -8.25
N THR A 56 -10.41 -13.81 -7.55
CA THR A 56 -9.81 -15.00 -8.15
C THR A 56 -10.84 -16.09 -8.42
N LEU A 57 -11.74 -16.33 -7.47
CA LEU A 57 -12.78 -17.37 -7.59
C LEU A 57 -13.73 -17.13 -8.78
N PRO A 58 -14.33 -15.95 -8.97
CA PRO A 58 -15.19 -15.72 -10.12
C PRO A 58 -14.43 -15.76 -11.45
N ILE A 59 -13.16 -15.35 -11.50
CA ILE A 59 -12.32 -15.48 -12.70
C ILE A 59 -12.06 -16.95 -13.01
N LEU A 60 -11.63 -17.75 -12.02
CA LEU A 60 -11.44 -19.19 -12.19
C LEU A 60 -12.70 -19.87 -12.70
N ASN A 61 -13.85 -19.57 -12.10
CA ASN A 61 -15.16 -20.06 -12.51
C ASN A 61 -15.46 -19.75 -13.99
N ARG A 62 -15.13 -18.54 -14.44
CA ARG A 62 -15.31 -18.14 -15.84
C ARG A 62 -14.32 -18.83 -16.78
N LEU A 63 -13.07 -19.03 -16.37
CA LEU A 63 -12.03 -19.67 -17.17
C LEU A 63 -12.33 -21.15 -17.42
N ILE A 64 -12.90 -21.86 -16.44
CA ILE A 64 -13.24 -23.28 -16.58
C ILE A 64 -14.52 -23.52 -17.38
N LYS A 65 -15.44 -22.54 -17.42
CA LYS A 65 -16.66 -22.56 -18.24
C LYS A 65 -16.41 -22.29 -19.72
N GLU A 66 -15.19 -21.92 -20.10
CA GLU A 66 -14.87 -21.59 -21.48
C GLU A 66 -14.75 -22.86 -22.33
N GLU A 67 -15.73 -23.07 -23.22
CA GLU A 67 -15.81 -24.26 -24.08
C GLU A 67 -14.64 -24.36 -25.08
N ASN A 68 -14.19 -23.22 -25.62
CA ASN A 68 -13.13 -23.15 -26.63
C ASN A 68 -11.82 -22.67 -25.99
N ARG A 69 -11.15 -23.56 -25.25
CA ARG A 69 -9.87 -23.22 -24.62
C ARG A 69 -8.79 -23.01 -25.67
N SER A 70 -8.24 -21.80 -25.72
CA SER A 70 -7.02 -21.47 -26.45
C SER A 70 -5.83 -21.32 -25.50
N ASP A 71 -4.65 -21.68 -25.99
CA ASP A 71 -3.36 -21.47 -25.33
C ASP A 71 -2.98 -19.98 -25.44
N THR A 72 -3.69 -19.13 -24.70
CA THR A 72 -3.53 -17.66 -24.70
C THR A 72 -3.77 -17.10 -23.32
N VAL A 73 -3.13 -15.97 -23.00
CA VAL A 73 -3.38 -15.25 -21.75
C VAL A 73 -4.79 -14.65 -21.76
N LYS A 74 -5.64 -15.07 -20.80
CA LYS A 74 -7.04 -14.65 -20.68
C LYS A 74 -7.27 -13.69 -19.52
N ALA A 75 -6.45 -13.77 -18.47
CA ALA A 75 -6.49 -12.85 -17.35
C ALA A 75 -5.12 -12.26 -17.06
N VAL A 76 -5.09 -10.97 -16.74
CA VAL A 76 -3.89 -10.28 -16.24
C VAL A 76 -4.21 -9.68 -14.89
N ILE A 77 -3.48 -10.14 -13.85
CA ILE A 77 -3.56 -9.61 -12.49
C ILE A 77 -2.31 -8.77 -12.24
N MET A 78 -2.50 -7.48 -12.02
CA MET A 78 -1.44 -6.54 -11.73
C MET A 78 -1.28 -6.37 -10.22
N ALA A 79 -0.05 -6.56 -9.73
CA ALA A 79 0.33 -6.33 -8.35
C ALA A 79 1.52 -5.36 -8.26
N PRO A 80 1.59 -4.49 -7.23
CA PRO A 80 2.66 -3.51 -7.06
C PRO A 80 4.04 -4.11 -6.81
N THR A 81 4.13 -5.29 -6.20
CA THR A 81 5.42 -5.90 -5.85
C THR A 81 5.48 -7.38 -6.20
N ARG A 82 6.73 -7.89 -6.28
CA ARG A 82 7.01 -9.30 -6.50
C ARG A 82 6.38 -10.18 -5.43
N GLU A 83 6.51 -9.77 -4.18
CA GLU A 83 6.05 -10.54 -3.02
C GLU A 83 4.53 -10.71 -3.06
N LEU A 84 3.80 -9.65 -3.38
CA LEU A 84 2.35 -9.73 -3.54
C LEU A 84 1.96 -10.56 -4.76
N ALA A 85 2.67 -10.41 -5.89
CA ALA A 85 2.42 -11.26 -7.06
C ALA A 85 2.61 -12.76 -6.75
N GLN A 86 3.65 -13.11 -5.98
CA GLN A 86 3.87 -14.49 -5.53
C GLN A 86 2.82 -14.97 -4.52
N GLN A 87 2.36 -14.10 -3.62
CA GLN A 87 1.27 -14.44 -2.69
C GLN A 87 -0.03 -14.73 -3.43
N ILE A 88 -0.37 -13.91 -4.43
CA ILE A 88 -1.54 -14.13 -5.29
C ILE A 88 -1.40 -15.46 -6.02
N ASP A 89 -0.22 -15.77 -6.56
CA ASP A 89 0.03 -17.04 -7.27
C ASP A 89 -0.18 -18.26 -6.38
N VAL A 90 0.37 -18.27 -5.16
CA VAL A 90 0.15 -19.35 -4.18
C VAL A 90 -1.34 -19.52 -3.85
N GLN A 91 -2.07 -18.42 -3.68
CA GLN A 91 -3.51 -18.49 -3.43
C GLN A 91 -4.27 -19.01 -4.66
N PHE A 92 -3.87 -18.56 -5.86
CA PHE A 92 -4.43 -19.01 -7.12
C PHE A 92 -4.24 -20.51 -7.30
N GLU A 93 -3.03 -21.03 -7.10
CA GLU A 93 -2.70 -22.47 -7.14
C GLU A 93 -3.54 -23.27 -6.15
N GLY A 94 -3.76 -22.76 -4.94
CA GLY A 94 -4.64 -23.37 -3.95
C GLY A 94 -6.07 -23.50 -4.45
N PHE A 95 -6.65 -22.40 -4.96
CA PHE A 95 -8.01 -22.41 -5.49
C PHE A 95 -8.15 -23.22 -6.78
N SER A 96 -7.11 -23.28 -7.59
CA SER A 96 -7.10 -23.97 -8.88
C SER A 96 -6.56 -25.41 -8.82
N TYR A 97 -6.34 -25.97 -7.62
CA TYR A 97 -5.69 -27.27 -7.45
C TYR A 97 -6.35 -28.40 -8.27
N PHE A 98 -7.68 -28.40 -8.38
CA PHE A 98 -8.45 -29.38 -9.15
C PHE A 98 -8.85 -28.88 -10.55
N LEU A 99 -8.33 -27.73 -10.98
CA LEU A 99 -8.73 -27.06 -12.21
C LEU A 99 -7.61 -27.12 -13.24
N PRO A 100 -7.92 -27.30 -14.54
CA PRO A 100 -6.93 -27.27 -15.59
C PRO A 100 -6.59 -25.81 -15.96
N VAL A 101 -6.13 -25.00 -15.01
CA VAL A 101 -5.79 -23.57 -15.22
C VAL A 101 -4.32 -23.36 -14.89
N SER A 102 -3.61 -22.65 -15.77
CA SER A 102 -2.19 -22.37 -15.62
C SER A 102 -1.93 -20.89 -15.29
N THR A 103 -0.93 -20.64 -14.44
CA THR A 103 -0.48 -19.29 -14.07
C THR A 103 0.98 -19.05 -14.47
N VAL A 104 1.33 -17.78 -14.64
CA VAL A 104 2.73 -17.33 -14.72
C VAL A 104 2.92 -16.07 -13.89
N VAL A 105 3.96 -16.05 -13.05
CA VAL A 105 4.34 -14.85 -12.28
C VAL A 105 5.44 -14.06 -12.99
N VAL A 106 5.13 -12.81 -13.32
CA VAL A 106 5.95 -11.92 -14.16
C VAL A 106 6.42 -10.71 -13.36
N TYR A 107 7.60 -10.81 -12.77
CA TYR A 107 8.22 -9.73 -11.98
C TYR A 107 9.70 -9.52 -12.34
N GLY A 108 10.19 -8.32 -12.04
CA GLY A 108 11.59 -7.92 -12.26
C GLY A 108 12.56 -8.46 -11.21
N GLY A 109 13.85 -8.45 -11.54
CA GLY A 109 14.90 -9.14 -10.77
C GLY A 109 15.23 -10.51 -11.38
N GLY A 110 16.13 -11.24 -10.73
CA GLY A 110 16.63 -12.53 -11.21
C GLY A 110 17.66 -12.42 -12.33
N ASP A 111 18.07 -13.57 -12.87
CA ASP A 111 19.02 -13.68 -13.98
C ASP A 111 18.30 -13.82 -15.34
N GLY A 112 19.06 -14.05 -16.41
CA GLY A 112 18.50 -14.25 -17.75
C GLY A 112 17.60 -15.48 -17.87
N SER A 113 17.77 -16.49 -17.00
CA SER A 113 16.96 -17.71 -17.04
C SER A 113 15.51 -17.45 -16.62
N LEU A 114 15.31 -16.62 -15.60
CA LEU A 114 13.97 -16.22 -15.16
C LEU A 114 13.22 -15.46 -16.27
N TRP A 115 13.91 -14.60 -17.01
CA TRP A 115 13.35 -13.90 -18.15
C TRP A 115 12.87 -14.87 -19.23
N ASP A 116 13.70 -15.86 -19.59
CA ASP A 116 13.34 -16.84 -20.62
C ASP A 116 12.19 -17.74 -20.20
N GLN A 117 12.11 -18.10 -18.91
CA GLN A 117 10.98 -18.84 -18.35
C GLN A 117 9.68 -18.03 -18.43
N GLN A 118 9.67 -16.77 -17.98
CA GLN A 118 8.52 -15.87 -18.06
C GLN A 118 8.07 -15.66 -19.51
N LYS A 119 9.02 -15.39 -20.41
CA LYS A 119 8.78 -15.26 -21.85
C LYS A 119 8.14 -16.51 -22.44
N LYS A 120 8.67 -17.69 -22.13
CA LYS A 120 8.15 -18.95 -22.66
C LYS A 120 6.72 -19.19 -22.19
N ALA A 121 6.44 -19.02 -20.90
CA ALA A 121 5.10 -19.23 -20.35
C ALA A 121 4.07 -18.25 -20.93
N LEU A 122 4.42 -16.97 -21.10
CA LEU A 122 3.54 -15.99 -21.74
C LEU A 122 3.25 -16.32 -23.21
N ARG A 123 4.25 -16.79 -23.97
CA ARG A 123 4.08 -17.13 -25.39
C ARG A 123 3.39 -18.47 -25.62
N LEU A 124 3.56 -19.42 -24.71
CA LEU A 124 2.79 -20.67 -24.69
C LEU A 124 1.37 -20.46 -24.16
N GLY A 125 1.03 -19.25 -23.71
CA GLY A 125 -0.33 -18.87 -23.37
C GLY A 125 -0.84 -19.48 -22.08
N ALA A 126 -0.09 -19.32 -20.99
CA ALA A 126 -0.63 -19.54 -19.65
C ALA A 126 -1.97 -18.79 -19.49
N ASP A 127 -2.99 -19.41 -18.88
CA ASP A 127 -4.33 -18.84 -18.81
C ASP A 127 -4.34 -17.49 -18.06
N VAL A 128 -3.49 -17.36 -17.02
CA VAL A 128 -3.39 -16.18 -16.17
C VAL A 128 -1.95 -15.69 -16.02
N ALA A 129 -1.74 -14.39 -16.24
CA ALA A 129 -0.48 -13.72 -15.94
C ALA A 129 -0.62 -12.83 -14.70
N ILE A 130 0.14 -13.13 -13.64
CA ILE A 130 0.21 -12.32 -12.42
C ILE A 130 1.50 -11.51 -12.49
N ALA A 131 1.43 -10.18 -12.58
CA ALA A 131 2.56 -9.38 -13.01
C ALA A 131 2.78 -8.09 -12.23
N THR A 132 4.04 -7.67 -12.12
CA THR A 132 4.37 -6.28 -11.80
C THR A 132 4.44 -5.43 -13.06
N PRO A 133 4.00 -4.15 -13.02
CA PRO A 133 3.84 -3.33 -14.23
C PRO A 133 5.09 -3.25 -15.11
N GLY A 134 6.23 -2.88 -14.52
CA GLY A 134 7.48 -2.69 -15.26
C GLY A 134 7.99 -3.95 -15.95
N ARG A 135 7.83 -5.14 -15.36
CA ARG A 135 8.27 -6.39 -15.98
C ARG A 135 7.36 -6.82 -17.12
N LEU A 136 6.05 -6.67 -16.97
CA LEU A 136 5.11 -7.01 -18.03
C LEU A 136 5.35 -6.14 -19.27
N ILE A 137 5.58 -4.83 -19.09
CA ILE A 137 5.94 -3.92 -20.18
C ILE A 137 7.20 -4.40 -20.91
N ALA A 138 8.24 -4.77 -20.17
CA ALA A 138 9.47 -5.28 -20.78
C ALA A 138 9.19 -6.51 -21.66
N HIS A 139 8.36 -7.45 -21.21
CA HIS A 139 7.96 -8.59 -22.05
C HIS A 139 7.12 -8.16 -23.27
N LEU A 140 6.18 -7.23 -23.11
CA LEU A 140 5.40 -6.70 -24.23
C LEU A 140 6.28 -6.02 -25.29
N GLN A 141 7.39 -5.41 -24.89
CA GLN A 141 8.31 -4.71 -25.79
C GLN A 141 9.34 -5.66 -26.44
N HIS A 142 9.77 -6.72 -25.74
CA HIS A 142 10.95 -7.50 -26.14
C HIS A 142 10.72 -9.00 -26.30
N SER A 143 9.54 -9.51 -25.95
CA SER A 143 9.25 -10.94 -25.94
C SER A 143 8.18 -11.40 -26.93
N ASP A 144 7.58 -10.47 -27.70
CA ASP A 144 6.52 -10.79 -28.67
C ASP A 144 5.39 -11.61 -28.00
N VAL A 145 4.90 -11.06 -26.89
CA VAL A 145 3.79 -11.59 -26.09
C VAL A 145 2.50 -11.00 -26.60
N ASP A 146 1.51 -11.85 -26.86
CA ASP A 146 0.18 -11.44 -27.27
C ASP A 146 -0.79 -11.44 -26.08
N LEU A 147 -1.43 -10.29 -25.84
CA LEU A 147 -2.49 -10.11 -24.84
C LEU A 147 -3.85 -9.81 -25.49
N SER A 148 -3.99 -10.01 -26.79
CA SER A 148 -5.22 -9.70 -27.56
C SER A 148 -6.45 -10.53 -27.13
N GLN A 149 -6.25 -11.62 -26.40
CA GLN A 149 -7.31 -12.49 -25.89
C GLN A 149 -7.62 -12.26 -24.39
N VAL A 150 -7.03 -11.25 -23.76
CA VAL A 150 -7.30 -10.94 -22.35
C VAL A 150 -8.73 -10.45 -22.18
N LYS A 151 -9.50 -11.18 -21.38
CA LYS A 151 -10.91 -10.90 -21.03
C LYS A 151 -11.06 -10.29 -19.65
N TYR A 152 -10.09 -10.51 -18.76
CA TYR A 152 -10.13 -10.05 -17.37
C TYR A 152 -8.86 -9.28 -17.02
N PHE A 153 -9.01 -8.03 -16.57
CA PHE A 153 -7.90 -7.20 -16.12
C PHE A 153 -8.12 -6.77 -14.67
N ILE A 154 -7.16 -7.08 -13.80
CA ILE A 154 -7.29 -6.88 -12.37
C ILE A 154 -6.14 -6.00 -11.90
N LEU A 155 -6.47 -4.97 -11.12
CA LEU A 155 -5.52 -4.10 -10.43
C LEU A 155 -5.68 -4.35 -8.93
N ASP A 156 -4.73 -5.04 -8.30
CA ASP A 156 -4.70 -5.25 -6.85
C ASP A 156 -3.73 -4.29 -6.18
N GLU A 157 -4.12 -3.74 -5.03
CA GLU A 157 -3.43 -2.63 -4.36
C GLU A 157 -3.11 -1.46 -5.32
N ALA A 158 -4.13 -0.98 -6.05
CA ALA A 158 -3.97 0.06 -7.06
C ALA A 158 -3.37 1.37 -6.51
N ASP A 159 -3.77 1.79 -5.31
CA ASP A 159 -3.19 2.91 -4.58
C ASP A 159 -1.68 2.78 -4.41
N ARG A 160 -1.23 1.59 -3.99
CA ARG A 160 0.20 1.30 -3.85
C ARG A 160 0.94 1.34 -5.19
N MET A 161 0.35 0.86 -6.27
CA MET A 161 0.97 0.99 -7.60
C MET A 161 1.17 2.45 -7.98
N LEU A 162 0.21 3.33 -7.67
CA LEU A 162 0.33 4.76 -7.96
C LEU A 162 1.33 5.48 -7.05
N ASP A 163 1.45 5.09 -5.78
CA ASP A 163 2.49 5.60 -4.87
C ASP A 163 3.89 5.26 -5.38
N MET A 164 4.05 4.11 -6.02
CA MET A 164 5.31 3.66 -6.64
C MET A 164 5.58 4.31 -8.01
N GLY A 165 4.65 5.14 -8.51
CA GLY A 165 4.80 5.84 -9.78
C GLY A 165 4.43 5.02 -11.02
N PHE A 166 3.75 3.88 -10.87
CA PHE A 166 3.40 3.00 -12.00
C PHE A 166 2.19 3.46 -12.83
N PHE A 167 1.74 4.72 -12.69
CA PHE A 167 0.57 5.20 -13.44
C PHE A 167 0.77 5.05 -14.96
N ASP A 168 1.88 5.58 -15.48
CA ASP A 168 2.17 5.55 -16.92
C ASP A 168 2.39 4.11 -17.42
N ASP A 169 2.99 3.27 -16.58
CA ASP A 169 3.22 1.85 -16.87
C ASP A 169 1.88 1.10 -17.00
N ILE A 170 0.95 1.29 -16.06
CA ILE A 170 -0.39 0.71 -16.13
C ILE A 170 -1.10 1.15 -17.42
N MET A 171 -1.04 2.43 -17.75
CA MET A 171 -1.68 2.95 -18.98
C MET A 171 -1.07 2.36 -20.26
N GLN A 172 0.25 2.12 -20.29
CA GLN A 172 0.89 1.45 -21.42
C GLN A 172 0.39 0.01 -21.59
N ILE A 173 0.23 -0.73 -20.49
CA ILE A 173 -0.32 -2.09 -20.51
C ILE A 173 -1.78 -2.07 -20.97
N VAL A 174 -2.61 -1.21 -20.40
CA VAL A 174 -4.03 -1.07 -20.76
C VAL A 174 -4.21 -0.80 -22.26
N ASN A 175 -3.33 0.01 -22.86
CA ASN A 175 -3.34 0.29 -24.29
C ASN A 175 -3.01 -0.93 -25.18
N LYS A 176 -2.44 -1.99 -24.61
CA LYS A 176 -2.17 -3.27 -25.29
C LYS A 176 -3.25 -4.32 -25.05
N LEU A 177 -4.17 -4.08 -24.12
CA LEU A 177 -5.27 -4.98 -23.83
C LEU A 177 -6.48 -4.69 -24.73
N PRO A 178 -7.37 -5.68 -24.95
CA PRO A 178 -8.64 -5.47 -25.63
C PRO A 178 -9.49 -4.40 -24.95
N LYS A 179 -10.24 -3.63 -25.75
CA LYS A 179 -11.19 -2.64 -25.21
C LYS A 179 -12.40 -3.29 -24.54
N ASP A 180 -12.82 -4.44 -25.07
CA ASP A 180 -13.92 -5.24 -24.53
C ASP A 180 -13.33 -6.29 -23.59
N ARG A 181 -13.32 -5.97 -22.30
CA ARG A 181 -12.82 -6.81 -21.21
C ARG A 181 -13.48 -6.35 -19.92
N GLN A 182 -13.60 -7.25 -18.95
CA GLN A 182 -13.98 -6.90 -17.59
C GLN A 182 -12.74 -6.37 -16.85
N THR A 183 -12.87 -5.22 -16.21
CA THR A 183 -11.82 -4.63 -15.37
C THR A 183 -12.25 -4.58 -13.91
N ILE A 184 -11.37 -4.99 -13.01
CA ILE A 184 -11.60 -5.06 -11.57
C ILE A 184 -10.48 -4.30 -10.86
N LEU A 185 -10.83 -3.31 -10.04
CA LEU A 185 -9.87 -2.49 -9.30
C LEU A 185 -10.11 -2.66 -7.80
N PHE A 186 -9.11 -3.21 -7.11
CA PHE A 186 -9.05 -3.24 -5.67
C PHE A 186 -8.05 -2.20 -5.16
N SER A 187 -8.50 -1.41 -4.18
CA SER A 187 -7.68 -0.40 -3.52
C SER A 187 -8.03 -0.36 -2.04
N ALA A 188 -7.10 0.05 -1.17
CA ALA A 188 -7.46 0.34 0.22
C ALA A 188 -8.04 1.77 0.34
N THR A 189 -7.65 2.65 -0.59
CA THR A 189 -7.95 4.08 -0.56
C THR A 189 -8.45 4.59 -1.91
N MET A 190 -9.15 5.72 -1.94
CA MET A 190 -9.64 6.36 -3.17
C MET A 190 -9.19 7.82 -3.32
N PRO A 191 -7.87 8.11 -3.31
CA PRO A 191 -7.37 9.44 -3.59
C PRO A 191 -7.70 9.86 -5.04
N PRO A 192 -7.62 11.17 -5.37
CA PRO A 192 -7.96 11.67 -6.71
C PRO A 192 -7.23 10.96 -7.85
N LYS A 193 -5.97 10.56 -7.64
CA LYS A 193 -5.20 9.81 -8.65
C LYS A 193 -5.78 8.43 -8.94
N ILE A 194 -6.31 7.74 -7.93
CA ILE A 194 -6.97 6.43 -8.13
C ILE A 194 -8.30 6.60 -8.82
N ARG A 195 -9.07 7.63 -8.48
CA ARG A 195 -10.31 7.96 -9.21
C ARG A 195 -10.03 8.26 -10.69
N GLN A 196 -8.96 8.99 -10.97
CA GLN A 196 -8.52 9.25 -12.34
C GLN A 196 -8.10 7.98 -13.07
N LEU A 197 -7.32 7.10 -12.43
CA LEU A 197 -6.97 5.80 -13.00
C LEU A 197 -8.24 5.00 -13.32
N ALA A 198 -9.16 4.90 -12.35
CA ALA A 198 -10.40 4.18 -12.48
C ALA A 198 -11.23 4.66 -13.68
N GLN A 199 -11.38 5.97 -13.85
CA GLN A 199 -12.08 6.59 -14.99
C GLN A 199 -11.46 6.25 -16.35
N ASN A 200 -10.15 5.97 -16.40
CA ASN A 200 -9.45 5.66 -17.65
C ASN A 200 -9.50 4.19 -18.03
N VAL A 201 -9.70 3.29 -17.04
CA VAL A 201 -9.51 1.84 -17.23
C VAL A 201 -10.78 1.02 -17.08
N LEU A 202 -11.81 1.55 -16.40
CA LEU A 202 -13.10 0.90 -16.14
C LEU A 202 -14.23 1.53 -16.97
N ARG A 203 -15.31 0.77 -17.15
CA ARG A 203 -16.54 1.17 -17.84
C ARG A 203 -17.77 0.91 -16.98
N ASP A 204 -18.44 1.98 -16.56
CA ASP A 204 -19.65 1.92 -15.71
C ASP A 204 -19.50 0.98 -14.51
N PRO A 205 -18.44 1.16 -13.68
CA PRO A 205 -18.12 0.20 -12.63
C PRO A 205 -19.14 0.26 -11.49
N VAL A 206 -19.43 -0.90 -10.92
CA VAL A 206 -20.06 -0.97 -9.61
C VAL A 206 -19.02 -0.52 -8.56
N GLU A 207 -19.42 0.36 -7.65
CA GLU A 207 -18.56 0.80 -6.55
C GLU A 207 -18.98 0.11 -5.25
N ILE A 208 -18.08 -0.68 -4.67
CA ILE A 208 -18.27 -1.33 -3.38
C ILE A 208 -17.25 -0.75 -2.41
N ASN A 209 -17.76 -0.05 -1.39
CA ASN A 209 -16.96 0.48 -0.31
C ASN A 209 -17.31 -0.30 0.96
N VAL A 210 -16.50 -1.30 1.29
CA VAL A 210 -16.55 -1.89 2.62
C VAL A 210 -15.88 -0.88 3.53
N ALA A 211 -16.65 -0.32 4.47
CA ALA A 211 -16.30 0.85 5.27
C ALA A 211 -14.80 0.94 5.55
N VAL A 212 -14.22 2.09 5.20
CA VAL A 212 -12.80 2.38 5.38
C VAL A 212 -12.51 2.38 6.89
N SER A 213 -12.09 1.20 7.36
CA SER A 213 -10.90 1.06 8.18
C SER A 213 -10.87 1.83 9.50
N LYS A 214 -11.76 1.51 10.44
CA LYS A 214 -11.35 1.66 11.84
C LYS A 214 -10.16 0.72 12.08
N PRO A 215 -9.17 1.13 12.90
CA PRO A 215 -8.20 0.20 13.44
C PRO A 215 -8.91 -1.05 14.00
N ASN A 216 -8.28 -2.21 13.90
CA ASN A 216 -8.78 -3.40 14.60
C ASN A 216 -8.90 -3.05 16.09
N GLU A 217 -10.09 -3.24 16.68
CA GLU A 217 -10.38 -2.89 18.08
C GLU A 217 -9.44 -3.61 19.07
N ALA A 218 -8.84 -4.73 18.66
CA ALA A 218 -7.82 -5.45 19.43
C ALA A 218 -6.45 -4.73 19.49
N ILE A 219 -6.26 -3.62 18.76
CA ILE A 219 -5.01 -2.84 18.77
C ILE A 219 -5.14 -1.72 19.79
N MET A 220 -4.35 -1.80 20.87
CA MET A 220 -4.15 -0.67 21.78
C MET A 220 -3.32 0.41 21.06
N GLN A 221 -3.90 1.59 20.88
CA GLN A 221 -3.25 2.73 20.23
C GLN A 221 -2.87 3.79 21.26
N ALA A 222 -1.62 4.25 21.20
CA ALA A 222 -1.17 5.36 22.03
C ALA A 222 -0.11 6.21 21.33
N ALA A 223 0.10 7.42 21.82
CA ALA A 223 1.06 8.36 21.26
C ALA A 223 1.92 9.04 22.32
N TYR A 224 3.16 9.35 21.98
CA TYR A 224 4.00 10.26 22.74
C TYR A 224 4.12 11.57 22.00
N ILE A 225 3.75 12.68 22.66
CA ILE A 225 4.04 14.02 22.17
C ILE A 225 5.45 14.37 22.63
N CYS A 226 6.37 14.61 21.70
CA CYS A 226 7.80 14.69 22.02
C CYS A 226 8.58 15.61 21.08
N HIS A 227 9.79 15.98 21.46
CA HIS A 227 10.77 16.54 20.54
C HIS A 227 11.52 15.43 19.80
N GLU A 228 12.07 15.74 18.62
CA GLU A 228 12.83 14.74 17.83
C GLU A 228 14.00 14.15 18.63
N SER A 229 14.65 14.96 19.46
CA SER A 229 15.74 14.54 20.35
C SER A 229 15.30 13.58 21.46
N GLN A 230 14.01 13.53 21.81
CA GLN A 230 13.47 12.68 22.87
C GLN A 230 13.08 11.28 22.36
N LYS A 231 12.81 11.11 21.05
CA LYS A 231 12.34 9.84 20.47
C LYS A 231 13.23 8.64 20.80
N MET A 232 14.55 8.81 20.75
CA MET A 232 15.49 7.74 21.11
C MET A 232 15.41 7.35 22.58
N GLY A 233 15.24 8.33 23.47
CA GLY A 233 15.08 8.08 24.90
C GLY A 233 13.81 7.29 25.23
N ILE A 234 12.73 7.52 24.47
CA ILE A 234 11.48 6.76 24.60
C ILE A 234 11.69 5.30 24.19
N ILE A 235 12.39 5.06 23.06
CA ILE A 235 12.74 3.70 22.65
C ILE A 235 13.55 3.01 23.75
N GLU A 236 14.57 3.67 24.29
CA GLU A 236 15.40 3.08 25.34
C GLU A 236 14.60 2.69 26.58
N GLU A 237 13.61 3.51 26.98
CA GLU A 237 12.68 3.16 28.06
C GLU A 237 11.83 1.94 27.70
N LEU A 238 11.24 1.92 26.50
CA LEU A 238 10.37 0.84 26.03
C LEU A 238 11.09 -0.51 25.98
N PHE A 239 12.36 -0.50 25.56
CA PHE A 239 13.21 -1.69 25.47
C PHE A 239 14.13 -1.89 26.68
N SER A 240 13.91 -1.15 27.78
CA SER A 240 14.70 -1.30 29.02
C SER A 240 14.46 -2.65 29.70
N LYS A 241 13.32 -3.28 29.41
CA LYS A 241 12.97 -4.64 29.81
C LYS A 241 12.97 -5.54 28.57
N PRO A 242 13.20 -6.86 28.72
CA PRO A 242 13.11 -7.80 27.62
C PRO A 242 11.76 -7.66 26.90
N VAL A 243 11.80 -7.33 25.61
CA VAL A 243 10.60 -7.25 24.78
C VAL A 243 10.30 -8.65 24.30
N LEU A 244 9.16 -9.19 24.73
CA LEU A 244 8.75 -10.58 24.48
C LEU A 244 8.11 -10.77 23.10
N HIS A 245 8.08 -9.73 22.26
CA HIS A 245 7.39 -9.74 20.98
C HIS A 245 8.21 -9.08 19.88
N LYS A 246 8.07 -9.57 18.64
CA LYS A 246 8.63 -8.92 17.45
C LYS A 246 8.12 -7.48 17.38
N THR A 247 9.02 -6.55 17.10
CA THR A 247 8.70 -5.12 16.97
C THR A 247 9.01 -4.61 15.57
N LEU A 248 8.05 -3.89 14.98
CA LEU A 248 8.22 -3.20 13.71
C LEU A 248 8.24 -1.68 13.93
N ILE A 249 9.33 -1.03 13.53
CA ILE A 249 9.50 0.43 13.66
C ILE A 249 9.47 1.08 12.27
N PHE A 250 8.52 1.98 12.06
CA PHE A 250 8.37 2.72 10.81
C PHE A 250 9.04 4.09 10.89
N ALA A 251 9.90 4.41 9.92
CA ALA A 251 10.50 5.72 9.75
C ALA A 251 10.24 6.29 8.34
N SER A 252 10.16 7.61 8.25
CA SER A 252 9.72 8.33 7.04
C SER A 252 10.70 8.30 5.86
N SER A 253 11.97 7.96 6.09
CA SER A 253 12.99 7.93 5.02
C SER A 253 14.02 6.84 5.22
N LYS A 254 14.62 6.41 4.11
CA LYS A 254 15.71 5.42 4.11
C LYS A 254 16.91 5.84 4.96
N GLN A 255 17.22 7.14 5.01
CA GLN A 255 18.33 7.66 5.81
C GLN A 255 18.03 7.50 7.30
N LYS A 256 16.82 7.90 7.74
CA LYS A 256 16.38 7.69 9.12
C LYS A 256 16.36 6.21 9.51
N VAL A 257 15.91 5.32 8.62
CA VAL A 257 15.97 3.86 8.85
C VAL A 257 17.40 3.40 9.13
N LYS A 258 18.37 3.83 8.30
CA LYS A 258 19.80 3.50 8.48
C LYS A 258 20.34 4.03 9.81
N ASP A 259 20.09 5.30 10.10
CA ASP A 259 20.62 5.97 11.29
C ASP A 259 20.04 5.37 12.58
N LEU A 260 18.73 5.08 12.58
CA LEU A 260 18.03 4.46 13.70
C LEU A 260 18.54 3.04 13.93
N ALA A 261 18.55 2.19 12.90
CA ALA A 261 19.05 0.82 13.03
C ALA A 261 20.51 0.77 13.48
N PHE A 262 21.37 1.65 12.96
CA PHE A 262 22.76 1.78 13.39
C PHE A 262 22.86 2.14 14.89
N THR A 263 22.08 3.12 15.34
CA THR A 263 22.06 3.56 16.73
C THR A 263 21.59 2.44 17.67
N LEU A 264 20.51 1.74 17.29
CA LEU A 264 19.97 0.61 18.05
C LEU A 264 20.98 -0.56 18.13
N LYS A 265 21.66 -0.87 17.02
CA LYS A 265 22.69 -1.91 16.98
C LYS A 265 23.89 -1.59 17.87
N ARG A 266 24.31 -0.31 17.93
CA ARG A 266 25.36 0.14 18.87
C ARG A 266 24.94 -0.02 20.33
N LYS A 267 23.66 0.14 20.62
CA LYS A 267 23.05 -0.12 21.93
C LYS A 267 22.76 -1.59 22.20
N LYS A 268 23.25 -2.49 21.34
CA LYS A 268 23.15 -3.96 21.48
C LYS A 268 21.74 -4.53 21.32
N PHE A 269 20.82 -3.79 20.72
CA PHE A 269 19.55 -4.36 20.29
C PHE A 269 19.74 -5.28 19.09
N ASN A 270 18.96 -6.37 19.07
CA ASN A 270 18.88 -7.29 17.95
C ASN A 270 17.97 -6.71 16.85
N VAL A 271 18.59 -5.94 15.94
CA VAL A 271 17.87 -5.08 15.00
C VAL A 271 18.39 -5.23 13.58
N ALA A 272 17.49 -5.17 12.61
CA ALA A 272 17.81 -5.03 11.19
C ALA A 272 17.08 -3.84 10.55
N ALA A 273 17.63 -3.37 9.44
CA ALA A 273 17.08 -2.30 8.63
C ALA A 273 16.50 -2.86 7.34
N MET A 274 15.41 -2.25 6.85
CA MET A 274 14.77 -2.61 5.59
C MET A 274 14.38 -1.37 4.80
N HIS A 275 15.06 -1.13 3.67
CA HIS A 275 14.90 0.07 2.87
C HIS A 275 15.22 -0.16 1.40
N SER A 276 14.88 0.80 0.53
CA SER A 276 14.99 0.69 -0.93
C SER A 276 16.41 0.40 -1.46
N ASP A 277 17.46 0.77 -0.72
CA ASP A 277 18.84 0.57 -1.17
C ASP A 277 19.36 -0.87 -0.98
N LEU A 278 18.62 -1.75 -0.28
CA LEU A 278 18.99 -3.16 -0.17
C LEU A 278 18.70 -3.89 -1.47
N GLU A 279 19.60 -4.78 -1.86
CA GLU A 279 19.36 -5.75 -2.93
C GLU A 279 18.23 -6.70 -2.55
N GLN A 280 17.58 -7.30 -3.55
CA GLN A 280 16.42 -8.15 -3.32
C GLN A 280 16.76 -9.38 -2.46
N SER A 281 17.91 -10.02 -2.69
CA SER A 281 18.41 -11.14 -1.90
C SER A 281 18.63 -10.76 -0.43
N GLU A 282 19.14 -9.57 -0.17
CA GLU A 282 19.33 -9.04 1.18
C GLU A 282 17.98 -8.79 1.87
N ARG A 283 16.99 -8.24 1.15
CA ARG A 283 15.64 -8.05 1.69
C ARG A 283 15.01 -9.39 2.06
N GLU A 284 15.09 -10.37 1.17
CA GLU A 284 14.58 -11.73 1.42
C GLU A 284 15.24 -12.37 2.64
N SER A 285 16.57 -12.23 2.78
CA SER A 285 17.31 -12.72 3.95
C SER A 285 16.87 -12.05 5.25
N VAL A 286 16.79 -10.71 5.28
CA VAL A 286 16.37 -9.96 6.47
C VAL A 286 14.92 -10.33 6.84
N MET A 287 14.05 -10.47 5.85
CA MET A 287 12.67 -10.91 6.06
C MET A 287 12.59 -12.31 6.65
N MET A 288 13.36 -13.25 6.11
CA MET A 288 13.40 -14.62 6.59
C MET A 288 13.93 -14.70 8.03
N ASP A 289 14.98 -13.95 8.34
CA ASP A 289 15.56 -13.90 9.68
C ASP A 289 14.60 -13.26 10.70
N PHE A 290 13.85 -12.23 10.30
CA PHE A 290 12.82 -11.62 11.14
C PHE A 290 11.62 -12.55 11.37
N LYS A 291 11.15 -13.27 10.32
CA LYS A 291 10.10 -14.29 10.45
C LYS A 291 10.51 -15.41 11.41
N ASN A 292 11.75 -15.88 11.31
CA ASN A 292 12.30 -17.00 12.08
C ASN A 292 12.81 -16.62 13.49
N ASN A 293 12.41 -15.46 14.05
CA ASN A 293 12.82 -15.01 15.39
C ASN A 293 14.34 -14.81 15.57
N LYS A 294 15.11 -14.63 14.48
CA LYS A 294 16.54 -14.29 14.60
C LYS A 294 16.78 -12.80 14.80
N ILE A 295 15.82 -11.97 14.42
CA ILE A 295 15.81 -10.51 14.61
C ILE A 295 14.57 -10.16 15.44
N ASP A 296 14.73 -9.32 16.45
CA ASP A 296 13.61 -8.92 17.32
C ASP A 296 12.97 -7.60 16.87
N ILE A 297 13.78 -6.71 16.29
CA ILE A 297 13.36 -5.38 15.85
C ILE A 297 13.65 -5.19 14.36
N LEU A 298 12.62 -4.90 13.57
CA LEU A 298 12.77 -4.48 12.18
C LEU A 298 12.51 -2.98 12.06
N VAL A 299 13.45 -2.22 11.51
CA VAL A 299 13.25 -0.79 11.18
C VAL A 299 13.05 -0.66 9.67
N ALA A 300 11.92 -0.11 9.25
CA ALA A 300 11.55 -0.07 7.83
C ALA A 300 10.91 1.26 7.40
N THR A 301 10.92 1.52 6.10
CA THR A 301 10.03 2.52 5.48
C THR A 301 8.72 1.87 5.05
N ASP A 302 7.67 2.67 4.83
CA ASP A 302 6.37 2.19 4.34
C ASP A 302 6.48 1.33 3.08
N ILE A 303 7.27 1.79 2.11
CA ILE A 303 7.38 1.18 0.78
C ILE A 303 7.85 -0.28 0.87
N VAL A 304 8.83 -0.55 1.74
CA VAL A 304 9.47 -1.87 1.83
C VAL A 304 8.74 -2.80 2.80
N SER A 305 7.89 -2.26 3.67
CA SER A 305 7.15 -3.03 4.66
C SER A 305 5.68 -3.31 4.31
N ARG A 306 5.12 -2.61 3.31
CA ARG A 306 3.83 -2.98 2.71
C ARG A 306 3.95 -4.36 2.05
N GLY A 307 2.96 -5.23 2.18
CA GLY A 307 3.02 -6.61 1.67
C GLY A 307 3.87 -7.58 2.50
N ILE A 308 4.50 -7.11 3.59
CA ILE A 308 5.07 -8.01 4.58
C ILE A 308 3.92 -8.76 5.27
N ASP A 309 3.83 -10.05 4.98
CA ASP A 309 2.97 -10.97 5.70
C ASP A 309 3.79 -11.65 6.80
N ILE A 310 3.69 -11.09 8.01
CA ILE A 310 4.31 -11.61 9.21
C ILE A 310 3.21 -11.81 10.23
N ASP A 311 3.03 -13.07 10.61
CA ASP A 311 2.30 -13.43 11.80
C ASP A 311 3.17 -13.08 13.02
N GLU A 312 2.56 -12.58 14.11
CA GLU A 312 3.19 -12.35 15.43
C GLU A 312 3.98 -11.03 15.67
N ILE A 313 3.62 -9.91 15.03
CA ILE A 313 4.13 -8.60 15.51
C ILE A 313 3.30 -8.18 16.72
N GLY A 314 3.92 -8.05 17.90
CA GLY A 314 3.22 -7.60 19.11
C GLY A 314 3.28 -6.09 19.33
N LEU A 315 4.29 -5.42 18.75
CA LEU A 315 4.48 -3.97 18.88
C LEU A 315 4.79 -3.32 17.53
N VAL A 316 4.02 -2.30 17.17
CA VAL A 316 4.30 -1.40 16.06
C VAL A 316 4.66 -0.02 16.62
N ILE A 317 5.78 0.55 16.17
CA ILE A 317 6.21 1.90 16.54
C ILE A 317 6.26 2.76 15.28
N ASN A 318 5.42 3.79 15.21
CA ASN A 318 5.56 4.89 14.26
C ASN A 318 6.58 5.88 14.81
N PHE A 319 7.85 5.71 14.44
CA PHE A 319 8.92 6.65 14.84
C PHE A 319 8.68 8.04 14.24
N ASP A 320 8.13 8.08 13.04
CA ASP A 320 7.61 9.29 12.41
C ASP A 320 6.12 9.10 12.09
N VAL A 321 5.34 10.18 12.22
CA VAL A 321 3.92 10.16 11.90
C VAL A 321 3.76 9.95 10.38
N PRO A 322 2.93 8.98 9.94
CA PRO A 322 2.70 8.76 8.51
C PRO A 322 2.14 10.01 7.82
N HIS A 323 2.34 10.11 6.51
CA HIS A 323 1.87 11.28 5.76
C HIS A 323 0.35 11.31 5.66
N ASP A 324 -0.23 10.15 5.33
CA ASP A 324 -1.65 9.95 5.12
C ASP A 324 -2.26 9.08 6.23
N PRO A 325 -3.51 9.35 6.67
CA PRO A 325 -4.19 8.54 7.67
C PRO A 325 -4.34 7.05 7.34
N GLU A 326 -4.44 6.72 6.07
CA GLU A 326 -4.60 5.34 5.63
C GLU A 326 -3.33 4.52 5.83
N ASP A 327 -2.16 5.17 5.68
CA ASP A 327 -0.87 4.57 6.02
C ASP A 327 -0.80 4.22 7.50
N TYR A 328 -1.36 5.06 8.37
CA TYR A 328 -1.41 4.75 9.80
C TYR A 328 -2.11 3.42 10.05
N ILE A 329 -3.28 3.20 9.45
CA ILE A 329 -4.04 1.96 9.61
C ILE A 329 -3.28 0.77 9.04
N HIS A 330 -2.64 0.93 7.87
CA HIS A 330 -1.82 -0.13 7.28
C HIS A 330 -0.58 -0.51 8.11
N ARG A 331 0.03 0.47 8.80
CA ARG A 331 1.16 0.25 9.69
C ARG A 331 0.72 -0.50 10.94
N ILE A 332 -0.32 -0.04 11.62
CA ILE A 332 -0.77 -0.66 12.87
C ILE A 332 -1.47 -2.01 12.63
N GLY A 333 -2.10 -2.21 11.47
CA GLY A 333 -2.65 -3.51 11.04
C GLY A 333 -1.58 -4.59 10.79
N ARG A 334 -0.30 -4.29 11.02
CA ARG A 334 0.77 -5.31 11.09
C ARG A 334 0.77 -6.05 12.43
N THR A 335 0.12 -5.53 13.46
CA THR A 335 -0.11 -6.22 14.74
C THR A 335 -1.58 -6.68 14.86
N ALA A 336 -1.90 -7.40 15.95
CA ALA A 336 -3.23 -7.95 16.25
C ALA A 336 -3.85 -8.82 15.13
N ARG A 337 -3.03 -9.70 14.53
CA ARG A 337 -3.50 -10.73 13.59
C ARG A 337 -3.80 -12.04 14.34
N ALA A 338 -4.70 -12.86 13.80
CA ALA A 338 -5.03 -14.21 14.31
C ALA A 338 -5.44 -14.28 15.80
N SER A 339 -6.29 -13.36 16.27
CA SER A 339 -6.87 -13.33 17.64
C SER A 339 -5.94 -12.88 18.78
N ALA A 340 -4.75 -12.35 18.47
CA ALA A 340 -3.84 -11.75 19.45
C ALA A 340 -4.13 -10.25 19.66
N GLU A 341 -3.90 -9.74 20.87
CA GLU A 341 -3.84 -8.30 21.15
C GLU A 341 -2.54 -7.70 20.58
N GLY A 342 -2.60 -6.43 20.19
CA GLY A 342 -1.46 -5.71 19.62
C GLY A 342 -1.31 -4.31 20.17
N VAL A 343 -0.09 -3.76 20.15
CA VAL A 343 0.18 -2.38 20.59
C VAL A 343 0.74 -1.55 19.43
N ALA A 344 0.20 -0.35 19.25
CA ALA A 344 0.69 0.64 18.31
C ALA A 344 1.05 1.95 19.02
N LEU A 345 2.34 2.30 19.01
CA LEU A 345 2.86 3.53 19.59
C LEU A 345 3.26 4.52 18.50
N THR A 346 2.86 5.78 18.63
CA THR A 346 3.21 6.84 17.67
C THR A 346 3.96 7.98 18.32
N PHE A 347 5.14 8.30 17.79
CA PHE A 347 5.90 9.46 18.26
C PHE A 347 5.54 10.68 17.41
N VAL A 348 4.98 11.68 18.07
CA VAL A 348 4.47 12.89 17.43
C VAL A 348 5.38 14.04 17.77
N SER A 349 6.20 14.46 16.79
CA SER A 349 6.97 15.68 16.95
C SER A 349 6.09 16.93 16.86
N GLY A 350 6.59 18.07 17.35
CA GLY A 350 5.88 19.35 17.24
C GLY A 350 5.44 19.68 15.81
N ALA A 351 6.28 19.40 14.81
CA ALA A 351 5.97 19.64 13.40
C ALA A 351 4.97 18.64 12.79
N GLU A 352 4.74 17.50 13.45
CA GLU A 352 3.89 16.40 12.96
C GLU A 352 2.51 16.37 13.61
N GLN A 353 2.24 17.24 14.59
CA GLN A 353 0.93 17.27 15.28
C GLN A 353 -0.25 17.47 14.34
N GLY A 354 -0.10 18.29 13.30
CA GLY A 354 -1.15 18.50 12.29
C GLY A 354 -1.45 17.24 11.46
N LYS A 355 -0.43 16.44 11.13
CA LYS A 355 -0.63 15.14 10.45
C LYS A 355 -1.30 14.16 11.38
N PHE A 356 -0.82 14.08 12.63
CA PHE A 356 -1.38 13.19 13.64
C PHE A 356 -2.85 13.51 13.93
N HIS A 357 -3.23 14.79 13.94
CA HIS A 357 -4.63 15.16 14.11
C HIS A 357 -5.53 14.71 12.96
N ARG A 358 -5.03 14.74 11.71
CA ARG A 358 -5.77 14.19 10.57
C ARG A 358 -5.99 12.69 10.72
N ILE A 359 -5.05 11.97 11.31
CA ILE A 359 -5.22 10.54 11.63
C ILE A 359 -6.38 10.36 12.59
N GLU A 360 -6.38 11.09 13.71
CA GLU A 360 -7.47 11.02 14.71
C GLU A 360 -8.85 11.36 14.12
N GLN A 361 -8.91 12.39 13.25
CA GLN A 361 -10.12 12.75 12.54
C GLN A 361 -10.59 11.64 11.60
N PHE A 362 -9.65 10.98 10.91
CA PHE A 362 -9.94 9.92 9.96
C PHE A 362 -10.45 8.64 10.63
N ILE A 363 -9.84 8.23 11.75
CA ILE A 363 -10.28 7.05 12.51
C ILE A 363 -11.46 7.35 13.44
N GLU A 364 -11.87 8.61 13.52
CA GLU A 364 -12.94 9.11 14.40
C GLU A 364 -12.69 8.81 15.89
N GLU A 365 -11.42 8.77 16.30
CA GLU A 365 -11.00 8.39 17.65
C GLU A 365 -9.86 9.28 18.13
N THR A 366 -9.91 9.68 19.40
CA THR A 366 -8.79 10.38 20.05
C THR A 366 -7.83 9.37 20.65
N ILE A 367 -6.62 9.30 20.12
CA ILE A 367 -5.58 8.37 20.59
C ILE A 367 -5.05 8.86 21.94
N TYR A 368 -4.86 7.96 22.90
CA TYR A 368 -4.32 8.29 24.21
C TYR A 368 -2.88 8.83 24.13
N LYS A 369 -2.58 9.93 24.82
CA LYS A 369 -1.24 10.53 24.87
C LYS A 369 -0.53 10.13 26.15
N ILE A 370 0.50 9.30 26.03
CA ILE A 370 1.32 8.84 27.15
C ILE A 370 2.22 9.99 27.60
N PRO A 371 2.29 10.30 28.91
CA PRO A 371 3.25 11.28 29.43
C PRO A 371 4.68 10.78 29.22
N LEU A 372 5.59 11.70 28.86
CA LEU A 372 7.01 11.36 28.74
C LEU A 372 7.61 10.99 30.10
N PRO A 373 8.55 10.03 30.14
CA PRO A 373 9.39 9.82 31.32
C PRO A 373 10.06 11.12 31.78
N ALA A 374 10.00 11.39 33.09
CA ALA A 374 10.45 12.67 33.66
C ALA A 374 11.91 13.01 33.34
N TYR A 375 12.78 12.00 33.20
CA TYR A 375 14.20 12.18 32.89
C TYR A 375 14.46 12.67 31.45
N LEU A 376 13.48 12.58 30.54
CA LEU A 376 13.58 13.10 29.17
C LEU A 376 13.25 14.59 29.07
N GLY A 377 12.86 15.23 30.18
CA GLY A 377 12.45 16.62 30.22
C GLY A 377 11.00 16.85 29.75
N PRO A 378 10.56 18.11 29.66
CA PRO A 378 9.19 18.44 29.30
C PRO A 378 8.86 18.04 27.85
N ALA A 379 7.63 17.57 27.64
CA ALA A 379 7.05 17.37 26.32
C ALA A 379 6.59 18.71 25.72
N PRO A 380 6.55 18.86 24.38
CA PRO A 380 5.82 19.95 23.77
C PRO A 380 4.32 19.83 24.04
N GLU A 381 3.63 20.97 24.14
CA GLU A 381 2.17 20.99 24.26
C GLU A 381 1.52 20.42 22.99
N TYR A 382 0.48 19.61 23.17
CA TYR A 382 -0.33 19.12 22.05
C TYR A 382 -1.36 20.19 21.64
N ASN A 383 -1.09 20.88 20.54
CA ASN A 383 -1.95 21.92 19.98
C ASN A 383 -2.05 21.78 18.45
N PRO A 384 -2.86 20.81 17.96
CA PRO A 384 -2.98 20.57 16.52
C PRO A 384 -3.70 21.70 15.78
N LYS A 385 -4.54 22.50 16.47
CA LYS A 385 -5.29 23.62 15.88
C LYS A 385 -4.39 24.74 15.37
N ALA A 386 -3.18 24.86 15.90
CA ALA A 386 -2.17 25.79 15.38
C ALA A 386 -1.83 25.52 13.90
N PHE A 387 -2.05 24.30 13.41
CA PHE A 387 -1.74 23.87 12.05
C PHE A 387 -2.92 23.98 11.06
N GLU A 388 -4.15 24.22 11.54
CA GLU A 388 -5.35 24.38 10.68
C GLU A 388 -5.37 25.71 9.92
N HIS A 389 -4.71 26.75 10.42
CA HIS A 389 -4.79 28.11 9.87
C HIS A 389 -3.60 28.55 9.01
N GLY A 390 -2.67 27.64 8.71
CA GLY A 390 -1.44 27.93 7.96
C GLY A 390 -1.57 28.01 6.43
N SER A 391 -2.67 27.52 5.82
CA SER A 391 -2.77 27.42 4.36
C SER A 391 -3.53 28.55 3.65
N SER A 392 -4.10 29.52 4.38
CA SER A 392 -4.98 30.56 3.80
C SER A 392 -4.45 32.01 3.85
N LYS A 393 -3.42 32.33 4.66
CA LYS A 393 -2.89 33.70 4.76
C LYS A 393 -1.55 33.87 4.04
N GLY A 394 -1.61 33.91 2.71
CA GLY A 394 -0.39 34.08 1.91
C GLY A 394 -0.59 34.49 0.45
N ARG A 395 -1.72 35.11 0.07
CA ARG A 395 -1.85 35.72 -1.27
C ARG A 395 -2.86 36.87 -1.25
N GLY A 396 -2.36 38.08 -1.52
CA GLY A 396 -3.17 39.18 -2.02
C GLY A 396 -3.56 40.27 -1.02
N ARG A 397 -2.62 41.16 -0.67
CA ARG A 397 -2.98 42.55 -0.39
C ARG A 397 -1.95 43.48 -1.01
N LYS A 398 -2.17 43.83 -2.28
CA LYS A 398 -1.51 44.98 -2.92
C LYS A 398 -1.84 46.24 -2.12
N PRO A 399 -0.87 47.11 -1.77
CA PRO A 399 -1.18 48.43 -1.26
C PRO A 399 -1.71 49.30 -2.39
N SER A 400 -2.97 49.70 -2.31
CA SER A 400 -3.57 50.70 -3.18
C SER A 400 -3.07 52.11 -2.81
N GLY A 401 -2.46 52.78 -3.79
CA GLY A 401 -2.54 54.23 -4.00
C GLY A 401 -2.00 55.17 -2.91
N ARG A 402 -0.72 55.55 -3.03
CA ARG A 402 -0.28 56.90 -2.62
C ARG A 402 -0.02 57.75 -3.86
N SER A 403 -0.93 58.68 -4.06
CA SER A 403 -0.90 59.78 -5.02
C SER A 403 0.34 60.65 -4.83
N PHE A 404 1.26 60.62 -5.80
CA PHE A 404 2.33 61.60 -5.93
C PHE A 404 1.79 62.87 -6.59
N VAL A 405 1.68 63.93 -5.79
CA VAL A 405 1.35 65.28 -6.21
C VAL A 405 2.52 65.84 -7.03
N LYS A 406 2.30 66.08 -8.33
CA LYS A 406 3.19 66.87 -9.19
C LYS A 406 3.10 68.35 -8.79
N LYS A 407 4.11 68.87 -8.10
CA LYS A 407 4.30 70.32 -7.91
C LYS A 407 5.05 70.88 -9.12
N LYS A 408 4.36 71.70 -9.91
CA LYS A 408 4.96 72.63 -10.89
C LYS A 408 5.83 73.63 -10.12
N ASN A 409 7.07 73.83 -10.56
CA ASN A 409 7.78 75.09 -10.34
C ASN A 409 8.37 75.58 -11.67
N HIS A 410 7.95 76.79 -12.03
CA HIS A 410 8.45 77.60 -13.13
C HIS A 410 9.70 78.39 -12.69
N ALA A 411 10.48 78.82 -13.70
CA ALA A 411 11.52 79.85 -13.68
C ALA A 411 12.87 79.42 -13.06
N LYS A 412 14.04 79.74 -13.63
CA LYS A 412 14.42 80.84 -14.53
C LYS A 412 15.73 80.47 -15.25
N ARG A 413 15.81 80.73 -16.55
CA ARG A 413 17.06 80.81 -17.32
C ARG A 413 17.51 82.28 -17.31
N GLU A 414 18.72 82.54 -16.86
CA GLU A 414 19.64 83.62 -17.28
C GLU A 414 21.01 82.91 -17.30
N GLY A 415 21.68 82.74 -18.45
CA GLY A 415 22.57 83.74 -19.06
C GLY A 415 23.91 83.77 -18.29
N GLY A 416 25.10 83.53 -18.82
CA GLY A 416 25.63 83.27 -20.15
C GLY A 416 27.17 83.20 -20.00
N SER A 417 27.83 82.63 -21.01
CA SER A 417 29.21 82.96 -21.46
C SER A 417 30.33 83.15 -20.43
N ASN A 418 31.25 82.19 -20.35
CA ASN A 418 32.50 82.21 -21.14
C ASN A 418 33.16 80.83 -21.16
#